data_AF-A0A2V7YP37-F1
#
_entry.id   AF-A0A2V7YP37-F1
#
_cell.length_a   1.000
_cell.length_b   1.000
_cell.length_c   1.000
_cell.angle_alpha   90.00
_cell.angle_beta   90.00
_cell.angle_gamma   90.00
#
_symmetry.space_group_name_H-M   'P 1'
#
loop_
_entity.id
_entity.type
_entity.pdbx_description
1 polymer ?
#
loop_
_entity_poly.entity_id
_entity_poly.type
_entity_poly.pdbx_seq_one_letter_code
_entity_poly.pdbx_strand_id
1 'polypeptide(L)' 'IAARWGTSENNRRAKFYELTRAGRRQLAVETESWRRLTAAVAHVLDMA' A
#
# COMPACT_ATOMS: atom_id res chain seq x y z
N ILE A 1 0.74 -10.98 -3.68
CA ILE A 1 -0.40 -10.37 -4.41
C ILE A 1 -1.26 -11.50 -4.93
N ALA A 2 -2.59 -11.43 -4.78
CA ALA A 2 -3.53 -12.37 -5.39
C ALA A 2 -4.04 -11.76 -6.69
N ALA A 3 -4.33 -12.61 -7.68
CA ALA A 3 -4.79 -12.16 -8.98
C ALA A 3 -6.00 -12.96 -9.45
N ARG A 4 -6.98 -12.29 -10.04
CA ARG A 4 -8.15 -12.91 -10.67
C ARG A 4 -8.43 -12.29 -12.03
N TRP A 5 -8.87 -13.11 -12.97
CA TRP A 5 -9.45 -12.60 -14.22
C TRP A 5 -10.87 -12.11 -13.96
N GLY A 6 -11.28 -11.07 -14.68
CA GLY A 6 -12.65 -10.58 -14.67
C GLY A 6 -12.92 -9.72 -15.90
N THR A 7 -14.18 -9.33 -16.06
CA THR A 7 -14.59 -8.38 -17.08
C THR A 7 -14.48 -6.97 -16.51
N SER A 8 -13.77 -6.08 -17.19
CA SER A 8 -13.71 -4.65 -16.87
C SER A 8 -14.98 -3.93 -17.31
N GLU A 9 -15.18 -2.70 -16.85
CA GLU A 9 -16.36 -1.88 -17.19
C GLU A 9 -16.58 -1.69 -18.69
N ASN A 10 -15.51 -1.70 -19.49
CA ASN A 10 -15.58 -1.63 -20.96
C ASN A 10 -15.72 -3.02 -21.64
N ASN A 11 -16.20 -4.02 -20.90
CA ASN A 11 -16.45 -5.38 -21.37
C ASN A 11 -15.21 -6.12 -21.92
N ARG A 12 -14.00 -5.73 -21.50
CA ARG A 12 -12.73 -6.40 -21.84
C ARG A 12 -12.29 -7.32 -20.71
N ARG A 13 -11.53 -8.35 -21.04
CA ARG A 13 -10.91 -9.21 -20.03
C ARG A 13 -9.73 -8.49 -19.39
N ALA A 14 -9.77 -8.33 -18.07
CA ALA A 14 -8.73 -7.69 -17.27
C ALA A 14 -8.26 -8.60 -16.12
N LYS A 15 -7.02 -8.41 -15.70
CA LYS A 15 -6.45 -9.08 -14.52
C LYS A 15 -6.49 -8.12 -13.35
N PHE A 16 -7.28 -8.44 -12.33
CA PHE A 16 -7.42 -7.67 -11.11
C PHE A 16 -6.45 -8.20 -10.06
N TYR A 17 -5.76 -7.28 -9.39
CA TYR A 17 -4.79 -7.59 -8.35
C TYR A 17 -5.28 -7.08 -7.01
N GLU A 18 -5.08 -7.89 -5.97
CA GLU A 18 -5.37 -7.51 -4.60
C GLU A 18 -4.23 -7.94 -3.68
N LEU A 19 -4.11 -7.26 -2.53
CA LEU A 19 -3.19 -7.71 -1.50
C LEU A 19 -3.68 -9.04 -0.93
N THR A 20 -2.74 -9.97 -0.74
CA THR A 20 -3.01 -11.17 0.05
C THR A 20 -3.12 -10.79 1.53
N ARG A 21 -3.58 -11.71 2.38
CA ARG A 21 -3.55 -11.52 3.84
C ARG A 21 -2.14 -11.18 4.35
N ALA A 22 -1.13 -11.90 3.87
CA ALA A 22 0.28 -11.61 4.18
C ALA A 22 0.71 -10.23 3.68
N GLY A 23 0.32 -9.86 2.45
CA GLY A 23 0.61 -8.53 1.89
C GLY A 23 -0.04 -7.39 2.67
N ARG A 24 -1.26 -7.57 3.17
CA ARG A 24 -1.90 -6.57 4.06
C ARG A 24 -1.16 -6.42 5.39
N ARG A 25 -0.70 -7.54 5.98
CA ARG A 25 0.12 -7.51 7.21
C ARG A 25 1.42 -6.76 6.98
N GLN A 26 2.13 -7.05 5.88
CA GLN A 26 3.36 -6.36 5.55
C GLN A 26 3.12 -4.86 5.30
N LEU A 27 2.07 -4.50 4.55
CA LEU A 27 1.73 -3.11 4.31
C LEU A 27 1.50 -2.34 5.63
N ALA A 28 0.83 -2.95 6.61
CA ALA A 28 0.61 -2.32 7.91
C ALA A 28 1.94 -2.03 8.65
N VAL A 29 2.87 -3.00 8.67
CA VAL A 29 4.20 -2.85 9.28
C VAL A 29 4.99 -1.73 8.60
N GLU A 30 5.05 -1.75 7.27
CA GLU A 30 5.79 -0.73 6.52
C GLU A 30 5.17 0.66 6.69
N THR A 31 3.84 0.75 6.74
CA THR A 31 3.14 2.02 6.98
C THR A 31 3.47 2.60 8.35
N GLU A 32 3.58 1.75 9.38
CA GLU A 32 3.97 2.20 10.72
C GLU A 32 5.42 2.72 10.74
N SER A 33 6.35 1.99 10.12
CA SER A 33 7.74 2.42 9.99
C SER A 33 7.87 3.73 9.21
N TRP A 34 7.11 3.87 8.12
CA TRP A 34 7.05 5.11 7.35
C TRP A 34 6.57 6.29 8.20
N ARG A 35 5.48 6.13 8.96
CA ARG A 35 4.95 7.18 9.84
C ARG A 35 5.99 7.66 10.87
N ARG A 36 6.74 6.73 11.48
CA ARG A 36 7.82 7.07 12.42
C ARG A 36 8.91 7.89 11.74
N LEU A 37 9.35 7.47 10.56
CA LEU A 37 10.37 8.18 9.80
C LEU A 37 9.92 9.59 9.45
N THR A 38 8.71 9.74 8.90
CA THR A 38 8.20 11.05 8.50
C THR A 38 7.98 11.98 9.69
N ALA A 39 7.56 11.45 10.84
CA ALA A 39 7.44 12.23 12.07
C ALA A 39 8.81 12.75 12.53
N ALA A 40 9.85 11.91 12.51
CA ALA A 40 11.20 12.34 12.84
C ALA A 40 11.72 13.44 11.91
N VAL A 41 11.47 13.31 10.60
CA VAL A 41 11.83 14.35 9.63
C VAL A 41 11.07 15.65 9.89
N ALA A 42 9.76 15.58 10.16
CA ALA A 42 8.96 16.75 10.48
C ALA A 42 9.49 17.48 11.72
N HIS A 43 9.85 16.74 12.78
CA HIS A 43 10.46 17.32 13.97
C HIS A 43 11.74 18.08 13.69
N VAL A 44 12.61 17.58 12.80
CA VAL A 44 13.84 18.30 12.41
C VAL A 44 13.52 19.58 11.66
N LEU A 45 12.53 19.55 10.77
CA LEU A 45 12.12 20.72 9.98
C LEU A 45 11.46 21.80 10.85
N ASP A 46 10.67 21.43 11.86
CA ASP A 46 10.01 22.38 12.76
C ASP A 46 10.97 23.08 13.73
N MET A 47 12.20 22.57 13.90
CA MET A 47 13.23 23.20 14.72
C MET A 47 14.11 24.21 13.96
N ALA A 48 13.96 24.31 12.64
CA ALA A 48 14.69 25.24 11.76
C ALA A 48 13.91 26.55 11.57
#